data_AF-F8TIC2-F1
#
_entry.id   AF-F8TIC2-F1
#
_cell.length_a   1.000
_cell.length_b   1.000
_cell.length_c   1.000
_cell.angle_alpha   90.00
_cell.angle_beta   90.00
_cell.angle_gamma   90.00
#
_symmetry.space_group_name_H-M   'P 1'
#
loop_
_entity.id
_entity.type
_entity.pdbx_description
1 polymer ?
#
loop_
_entity_poly.entity_id
_entity_poly.type
_entity_poly.pdbx_seq_one_letter_code
_entity_poly.pdbx_strand_id
1 'polypeptide(L)'
;MSAGVAHAIATACSTGRIHTCSCDYRLEQPTDEDWKWGGCSDNVKFGYRFSKQFIDSIEQGEDLRFMVNRQNNEAGRRHVVSETRKECKCHGMSGSCTMKTCWMKLSSFKVIGDRLKEKFDGASKVDAGNGWESTGNRASSSSNRPSRSSSDKNSASYLSNNFENSISSKNRKENDVKKINRNKLNFVPVDESHKIPTKKDMVYFQESPDFCTTSTNSKYKFEGTRGRECNATSMEIDGCQLMCNSRGHETETYIHEKTCRCSYEWC
;
A
#
# COMPACT_ATOMS: atom_id res chain seq x y z
N MET A 1 0.85 3.54 -2.78
CA MET A 1 1.81 4.41 -2.06
C MET A 1 2.03 3.96 -0.60
N SER A 2 0.98 3.75 0.19
CA SER A 2 1.09 3.37 1.61
C SER A 2 1.97 2.14 1.89
N ALA A 3 1.89 1.12 1.03
CA ALA A 3 2.75 -0.07 1.09
C ALA A 3 4.25 0.30 0.96
N GLY A 4 4.60 1.16 0.00
CA GLY A 4 5.98 1.59 -0.24
C GLY A 4 6.57 2.32 0.96
N VAL A 5 5.81 3.24 1.58
CA VAL A 5 6.26 3.92 2.81
C VAL A 5 6.44 2.92 3.96
N ALA A 6 5.49 2.01 4.16
CA ALA A 6 5.61 1.02 5.24
C ALA A 6 6.83 0.10 5.05
N HIS A 7 7.06 -0.36 3.83
CA HIS A 7 8.19 -1.22 3.46
C HIS A 7 9.54 -0.53 3.61
N ALA A 8 9.67 0.68 3.04
CA ALA A 8 10.91 1.45 3.06
C ALA A 8 11.31 1.81 4.51
N ILE A 9 10.35 2.26 5.32
CA ILE A 9 10.60 2.65 6.71
C ILE A 9 10.98 1.44 7.56
N ALA A 10 10.24 0.33 7.46
CA ALA A 10 10.57 -0.89 8.20
C ALA A 10 11.96 -1.45 7.83
N THR A 11 12.34 -1.38 6.56
CA THR A 11 13.68 -1.74 6.07
C THR A 11 14.75 -0.78 6.58
N ALA A 12 14.46 0.52 6.62
CA ALA A 12 15.39 1.53 7.13
C ALA A 12 15.68 1.35 8.63
N CYS A 13 14.68 0.90 9.41
CA CYS A 13 14.86 0.58 10.83
C CYS A 13 15.80 -0.62 11.04
N SER A 14 15.64 -1.71 10.29
CA SER A 14 16.48 -2.90 10.45
C SER A 14 17.89 -2.73 9.88
N THR A 15 18.07 -1.84 8.91
CA THR A 15 19.38 -1.47 8.36
C THR A 15 20.10 -0.38 9.16
N GLY A 16 19.49 0.14 10.22
CA GLY A 16 20.08 1.19 11.07
C GLY A 16 20.19 2.56 10.41
N ARG A 17 19.45 2.81 9.31
CA ARG A 17 19.46 4.11 8.61
C ARG A 17 18.64 5.19 9.34
N ILE A 18 17.71 4.78 10.20
CA ILE A 18 16.87 5.67 11.00
C ILE A 18 17.16 5.37 12.48
N HIS A 19 17.58 6.40 13.23
CA HIS A 19 17.97 6.26 14.63
C HIS A 19 16.79 6.15 15.61
N THR A 20 15.58 6.57 15.20
CA THR A 20 14.37 6.56 16.05
C THR A 20 13.66 5.21 16.08
N CYS A 21 14.18 4.19 15.38
CA CYS A 21 13.65 2.84 15.39
C CYS A 21 14.78 1.81 15.27
N SER A 22 14.49 0.58 15.67
CA SER A 22 15.41 -0.56 15.61
C SER A 22 14.72 -1.78 15.00
N CYS A 23 15.44 -2.90 14.94
CA CYS A 23 14.89 -4.22 14.65
C CYS A 23 13.71 -4.57 15.58
N ASP A 24 12.88 -5.52 15.15
CA ASP A 24 11.80 -6.05 15.99
C ASP A 24 12.29 -7.18 16.91
N TYR A 25 12.46 -6.88 18.20
CA TYR A 25 12.91 -7.83 19.22
C TYR A 25 11.77 -8.45 20.04
N ARG A 26 10.51 -8.18 19.69
CA ARG A 26 9.34 -8.63 20.47
C ARG A 26 8.92 -10.08 20.19
N LEU A 27 9.70 -10.84 19.44
CA LEU A 27 9.36 -12.22 19.06
C LEU A 27 9.73 -13.17 20.20
N GLU A 28 8.73 -13.90 20.70
CA GLU A 28 8.92 -14.92 21.74
C GLU A 28 9.68 -16.13 21.19
N GLN A 29 10.64 -16.64 21.98
CA GLN A 29 11.44 -17.79 21.57
C GLN A 29 10.58 -19.07 21.48
N PRO A 30 10.71 -19.86 20.40
CA PRO A 30 10.04 -21.16 20.33
C PRO A 30 10.54 -22.09 21.43
N THR A 31 9.64 -22.84 22.08
CA THR A 31 9.98 -23.74 23.19
C THR A 31 10.44 -25.14 22.73
N ASP A 32 9.95 -25.63 21.57
CA ASP A 32 10.23 -26.99 21.05
C ASP A 32 10.54 -26.98 19.54
N GLU A 33 11.57 -26.26 19.13
CA GLU A 33 11.99 -26.20 17.74
C GLU A 33 13.52 -26.21 17.60
N ASP A 34 14.04 -26.86 16.55
CA ASP A 34 15.47 -26.90 16.22
C ASP A 34 16.03 -25.55 15.69
N TRP A 35 15.30 -24.47 15.90
CA TRP A 35 15.67 -23.12 15.48
C TRP A 35 15.26 -22.08 16.52
N LYS A 36 16.02 -20.99 16.55
CA LYS A 36 15.81 -19.87 17.50
C LYS A 36 15.64 -18.56 16.75
N TRP A 37 14.89 -17.61 17.33
CA TRP A 37 14.90 -16.24 16.84
C TRP A 37 16.24 -15.59 17.14
N GLY A 38 16.77 -14.86 16.17
CA GLY A 38 17.97 -14.05 16.31
C GLY A 38 18.15 -13.10 15.15
N GLY A 39 19.32 -12.46 15.04
CA GLY A 39 19.57 -11.46 14.01
C GLY A 39 18.70 -10.21 14.17
N CYS A 40 18.45 -9.53 13.05
CA CYS A 40 17.66 -8.30 13.01
C CYS A 40 16.38 -8.50 12.18
N SER A 41 15.25 -8.69 12.86
CA SER A 41 13.94 -8.75 12.20
C SER A 41 13.50 -7.36 11.75
N ASP A 42 12.95 -7.27 10.53
CA ASP A 42 12.38 -6.02 10.00
C ASP A 42 11.23 -5.54 10.90
N ASN A 43 11.24 -4.25 11.26
CA ASN A 43 10.23 -3.68 12.17
C ASN A 43 8.97 -3.26 11.41
N VAL A 44 8.27 -4.27 10.88
CA VAL A 44 7.08 -4.08 10.05
C VAL A 44 5.97 -3.35 10.80
N LYS A 45 5.83 -3.58 12.11
CA LYS A 45 4.84 -2.88 12.96
C LYS A 45 5.12 -1.38 13.02
N PHE A 46 6.39 -0.97 13.16
CA PHE A 46 6.77 0.43 13.12
C PHE A 46 6.49 1.05 11.74
N GLY A 47 6.93 0.39 10.66
CA GLY A 47 6.68 0.87 9.29
C GLY A 47 5.19 1.01 8.96
N TYR A 48 4.36 0.04 9.38
CA TYR A 48 2.90 0.11 9.26
C TYR A 48 2.33 1.35 9.98
N ARG A 49 2.71 1.58 11.25
CA ARG A 49 2.21 2.71 12.05
C ARG A 49 2.64 4.05 11.46
N PHE A 50 3.91 4.15 11.05
CA PHE A 50 4.44 5.35 10.41
C PHE A 50 3.69 5.66 9.11
N SER A 51 3.57 4.68 8.21
CA SER A 51 2.83 4.84 6.95
C SER A 51 1.37 5.24 7.19
N LYS A 52 0.72 4.66 8.20
CA LYS A 52 -0.63 5.03 8.59
C LYS A 52 -0.72 6.48 9.02
N GLN A 53 0.13 6.92 9.94
CA GLN A 53 0.11 8.30 10.42
C GLN A 53 0.48 9.31 9.33
N PHE A 54 1.45 8.98 8.49
CA PHE A 54 1.94 9.87 7.44
C PHE A 54 0.95 9.95 6.27
N ILE A 55 0.59 8.82 5.65
CA ILE A 55 -0.27 8.80 4.47
C ILE A 55 -1.71 9.17 4.82
N ASP A 56 -2.28 8.65 5.91
CA ASP A 56 -3.67 8.95 6.25
C ASP A 56 -3.85 10.40 6.75
N SER A 57 -2.77 11.12 7.11
CA SER A 57 -2.86 12.55 7.47
C SER A 57 -3.12 13.47 6.27
N ILE A 58 -2.80 13.00 5.07
CA ILE A 58 -3.02 13.72 3.81
C ILE A 58 -4.46 13.54 3.34
N GLU A 59 -5.09 12.41 3.68
CA GLU A 59 -6.50 12.16 3.40
C GLU A 59 -7.36 13.02 4.33
N GLN A 60 -8.16 13.92 3.77
CA GLN A 60 -9.06 14.81 4.52
C GLN A 60 -10.48 14.73 3.96
N GLY A 61 -11.45 14.98 4.84
CA GLY A 61 -12.87 14.93 4.50
C GLY A 61 -13.58 13.71 5.09
N GLU A 62 -14.86 13.59 4.75
CA GLU A 62 -15.70 12.45 5.14
C GLU A 62 -16.40 11.82 3.93
N ASP A 63 -16.09 12.28 2.72
CA ASP A 63 -16.73 11.82 1.50
C ASP A 63 -16.36 10.37 1.12
N LEU A 64 -17.11 9.81 0.17
CA LEU A 64 -16.86 8.44 -0.31
C LEU A 64 -15.42 8.26 -0.83
N ARG A 65 -14.84 9.31 -1.42
CA ARG A 65 -13.45 9.30 -1.89
C ARG A 65 -12.47 9.16 -0.73
N PHE A 66 -12.61 9.95 0.33
CA PHE A 66 -11.81 9.83 1.55
C PHE A 66 -11.87 8.41 2.13
N MET A 67 -13.06 7.83 2.20
CA MET A 67 -13.25 6.46 2.72
C MET A 67 -12.54 5.41 1.85
N VAL A 68 -12.73 5.47 0.52
CA VAL A 68 -12.07 4.58 -0.45
C VAL A 68 -10.56 4.71 -0.36
N ASN A 69 -10.03 5.93 -0.28
CA ASN A 69 -8.59 6.16 -0.14
C ASN A 69 -8.04 5.53 1.14
N ARG A 70 -8.72 5.69 2.28
CA ARG A 70 -8.31 5.08 3.55
C ARG A 70 -8.32 3.55 3.51
N GLN A 71 -9.34 2.96 2.88
CA GLN A 71 -9.44 1.51 2.67
C GLN A 71 -8.28 0.99 1.81
N ASN A 72 -8.02 1.62 0.66
CA ASN A 72 -6.94 1.22 -0.24
C ASN A 72 -5.56 1.44 0.38
N ASN A 73 -5.39 2.52 1.16
CA ASN A 73 -4.17 2.76 1.94
C ASN A 73 -3.97 1.67 3.00
N GLU A 74 -5.02 1.24 3.69
CA GLU A 74 -4.97 0.12 4.64
C GLU A 74 -4.64 -1.21 3.94
N ALA A 75 -5.28 -1.51 2.81
CA ALA A 75 -5.00 -2.71 2.01
C ALA A 75 -3.52 -2.78 1.62
N GLY A 76 -2.96 -1.67 1.12
CA GLY A 76 -1.54 -1.55 0.80
C GLY A 76 -0.64 -1.90 2.00
N ARG A 77 -0.91 -1.33 3.18
CA ARG A 77 -0.12 -1.63 4.38
C ARG A 77 -0.29 -3.08 4.85
N ARG A 78 -1.49 -3.64 4.73
CA ARG A 78 -1.75 -5.05 5.09
C ARG A 78 -0.96 -6.02 4.23
N HIS A 79 -0.81 -5.73 2.94
CA HIS A 79 0.02 -6.50 2.01
C HIS A 79 1.54 -6.36 2.20
N VAL A 80 1.99 -5.44 3.06
CA VAL A 80 3.39 -5.45 3.53
C VAL A 80 3.52 -6.42 4.71
N VAL A 81 2.53 -6.39 5.59
CA VAL A 81 2.53 -7.21 6.82
C VAL A 81 2.36 -8.69 6.51
N SER A 82 1.39 -9.09 5.67
CA SER A 82 1.14 -10.51 5.41
C SER A 82 2.19 -11.20 4.55
N GLU A 83 2.97 -10.44 3.80
CA GLU A 83 3.98 -10.92 2.88
C GLU A 83 5.36 -10.97 3.55
N THR A 84 5.42 -10.68 4.86
CA THR A 84 6.64 -10.86 5.64
C THR A 84 6.90 -12.36 5.82
N ARG A 85 8.14 -12.78 5.63
CA ARG A 85 8.56 -14.18 5.67
C ARG A 85 9.62 -14.43 6.74
N LYS A 86 9.66 -15.66 7.27
CA LYS A 86 10.75 -16.12 8.13
C LYS A 86 11.93 -16.52 7.24
N GLU A 87 13.06 -15.85 7.42
CA GLU A 87 14.34 -16.24 6.81
C GLU A 87 15.23 -16.87 7.87
N CYS A 88 16.01 -17.88 7.50
CA CYS A 88 16.86 -18.61 8.42
C CYS A 88 18.26 -18.78 7.85
N LYS A 89 19.27 -18.75 8.73
CA LYS A 89 20.65 -19.12 8.44
C LYS A 89 21.05 -20.36 9.22
N CYS A 90 21.63 -21.32 8.53
CA CYS A 90 22.13 -22.56 9.10
C CYS A 90 23.56 -22.39 9.61
N HIS A 91 23.85 -22.97 10.76
CA HIS A 91 25.13 -22.84 11.46
C HIS A 91 25.75 -24.19 11.88
N GLY A 92 25.25 -25.31 11.35
CA GLY A 92 25.79 -26.63 11.66
C GLY A 92 27.12 -26.91 10.96
N MET A 93 27.83 -27.93 11.45
CA MET A 93 29.12 -28.38 10.90
C MET A 93 29.00 -28.63 9.40
N SER A 94 29.98 -28.14 8.63
CA SER A 94 30.03 -28.26 7.16
C SER A 94 28.78 -27.74 6.42
N GLY A 95 28.09 -26.74 6.99
CA GLY A 95 26.89 -26.15 6.38
C GLY A 95 25.59 -26.92 6.66
N SER A 96 25.60 -27.89 7.58
CA SER A 96 24.37 -28.56 8.01
C SER A 96 23.39 -27.61 8.69
N CYS A 97 22.09 -27.88 8.58
CA CYS A 97 21.01 -27.10 9.19
C CYS A 97 20.49 -27.69 10.50
N THR A 98 21.31 -28.47 11.22
CA THR A 98 20.97 -29.07 12.52
C THR A 98 20.65 -28.04 13.59
N MET A 99 21.25 -26.84 13.47
CA MET A 99 20.80 -25.65 14.17
C MET A 99 20.73 -24.48 13.18
N LYS A 100 19.68 -23.67 13.32
CA LYS A 100 19.50 -22.47 12.51
C LYS A 100 18.94 -21.32 13.32
N THR A 101 19.31 -20.11 12.94
CA THR A 101 18.80 -18.87 13.51
C THR A 101 17.92 -18.20 12.48
N CYS A 102 16.72 -17.76 12.88
CA CYS A 102 15.77 -17.13 11.97
C CYS A 102 15.42 -15.71 12.40
N TRP A 103 15.00 -14.91 11.43
CA TRP A 103 14.46 -13.54 11.61
C TRP A 103 13.28 -13.33 10.67
N MET A 104 12.44 -12.35 11.00
CA MET A 104 11.37 -11.91 10.10
C MET A 104 11.95 -10.90 9.09
N LYS A 105 11.77 -11.18 7.81
CA LYS A 105 12.21 -10.32 6.71
C LYS A 105 11.02 -9.94 5.83
N LEU A 106 10.97 -8.68 5.43
CA LEU A 106 10.06 -8.21 4.39
C LEU A 106 10.39 -8.91 3.07
N SER A 107 9.36 -9.36 2.36
CA SER A 107 9.53 -9.79 0.97
C SER A 107 10.06 -8.64 0.10
N SER A 108 10.63 -8.99 -1.05
CA SER A 108 11.01 -7.99 -2.04
C SER A 108 9.78 -7.16 -2.43
N PHE A 109 9.99 -5.87 -2.68
CA PHE A 109 8.86 -4.99 -3.00
C PHE A 109 8.15 -5.40 -4.29
N LYS A 110 8.85 -6.11 -5.20
CA LYS A 110 8.24 -6.73 -6.38
C LYS A 110 7.12 -7.72 -6.00
N VAL A 111 7.36 -8.62 -5.05
CA VAL A 111 6.34 -9.60 -4.60
C VAL A 111 5.11 -8.88 -4.06
N ILE A 112 5.32 -7.81 -3.27
CA ILE A 112 4.21 -6.99 -2.73
C ILE A 112 3.47 -6.28 -3.86
N GLY A 113 4.20 -5.75 -4.85
CA GLY A 113 3.64 -5.11 -6.04
C GLY A 113 2.78 -6.07 -6.87
N ASP A 114 3.27 -7.29 -7.09
CA ASP A 114 2.55 -8.34 -7.82
C ASP A 114 1.25 -8.72 -7.09
N ARG A 115 1.28 -8.87 -5.75
CA ARG A 115 0.06 -9.10 -4.94
C ARG A 115 -0.93 -7.94 -4.97
N LEU A 116 -0.44 -6.71 -4.95
CA LEU A 116 -1.30 -5.54 -5.09
C LEU A 116 -1.87 -5.43 -6.49
N LYS A 117 -1.15 -5.85 -7.53
CA LYS A 117 -1.66 -5.90 -8.90
C LYS A 117 -2.81 -6.90 -9.04
N GLU A 118 -2.69 -8.10 -8.45
CA GLU A 118 -3.80 -9.07 -8.39
C GLU A 118 -5.06 -8.46 -7.73
N LYS A 119 -4.86 -7.69 -6.64
CA LYS A 119 -5.96 -6.98 -5.97
C LYS A 119 -6.51 -5.80 -6.76
N PHE A 120 -5.73 -5.24 -7.66
CA PHE A 120 -6.18 -4.17 -8.56
C PHE A 120 -7.09 -4.73 -9.64
N ASP A 121 -6.69 -5.86 -10.24
CA ASP A 121 -7.47 -6.52 -11.29
C ASP A 121 -8.81 -7.08 -10.76
N GLY A 122 -8.83 -7.50 -9.49
CA GLY A 122 -10.04 -7.95 -8.79
C GLY A 122 -10.69 -6.91 -7.88
N ALA A 123 -10.40 -5.62 -8.06
CA ALA A 123 -10.94 -4.58 -7.20
C ALA A 123 -12.48 -4.52 -7.28
N SER A 124 -13.14 -4.26 -6.16
CA SER A 124 -14.62 -4.23 -6.11
C SER A 124 -15.15 -2.82 -6.30
N LYS A 125 -16.15 -2.66 -7.17
CA LYS A 125 -16.92 -1.43 -7.27
C LYS A 125 -17.87 -1.32 -6.08
N VAL A 126 -17.84 -0.19 -5.39
CA VAL A 126 -18.59 0.01 -4.14
C VAL A 126 -19.39 1.31 -4.17
N ASP A 127 -20.53 1.27 -3.48
CA ASP A 127 -21.33 2.44 -3.14
C ASP A 127 -21.27 2.74 -1.63
N ALA A 128 -21.71 3.95 -1.27
CA ALA A 128 -21.88 4.33 0.13
C ALA A 128 -23.03 3.52 0.74
N GLY A 129 -22.75 2.74 1.80
CA GLY A 129 -23.78 1.93 2.44
C GLY A 129 -24.89 2.76 3.11
N ASN A 130 -26.03 2.11 3.39
CA ASN A 130 -27.30 2.67 3.87
C ASN A 130 -27.28 3.48 5.19
N GLY A 131 -26.10 3.79 5.74
CA GLY A 131 -25.90 4.74 6.85
C GLY A 131 -25.34 6.10 6.41
N TRP A 132 -25.13 6.30 5.11
CA TRP A 132 -24.61 7.54 4.52
C TRP A 132 -25.77 8.33 3.90
N GLU A 133 -26.36 9.25 4.66
CA GLU A 133 -27.19 10.30 4.07
C GLU A 133 -26.27 11.19 3.24
N SER A 134 -26.40 11.09 1.92
CA SER A 134 -25.77 11.96 0.93
C SER A 134 -26.13 13.42 1.20
N THR A 135 -25.38 14.08 2.07
CA THR A 135 -25.32 15.54 2.13
C THR A 135 -24.49 16.01 0.93
N GLY A 136 -25.12 16.08 -0.26
CA GLY A 136 -24.35 16.57 -1.41
C GLY A 136 -24.94 16.50 -2.81
N ASN A 137 -26.26 16.49 -3.01
CA ASN A 137 -26.83 16.87 -4.31
C ASN A 137 -27.32 18.33 -4.24
N ARG A 138 -26.38 19.28 -4.32
CA ARG A 138 -26.65 20.65 -4.81
C ARG A 138 -25.48 21.10 -5.66
N ALA A 139 -25.55 20.80 -6.94
CA ALA A 139 -24.91 21.65 -7.93
C ALA A 139 -25.68 22.98 -8.01
N SER A 140 -24.92 24.07 -8.03
CA SER A 140 -25.32 25.43 -8.44
C SER A 140 -25.90 26.35 -7.35
N SER A 141 -25.08 27.32 -6.93
CA SER A 141 -25.33 28.78 -7.01
C SER A 141 -24.91 29.55 -5.74
N SER A 142 -24.23 30.69 -5.96
CA SER A 142 -23.95 31.79 -5.03
C SER A 142 -22.81 31.62 -4.00
N SER A 143 -21.67 32.21 -4.37
CA SER A 143 -21.01 33.30 -3.66
C SER A 143 -21.31 33.43 -2.16
N ASN A 144 -20.42 32.95 -1.31
CA ASN A 144 -19.81 33.74 -0.24
C ASN A 144 -18.74 32.93 0.48
N ARG A 145 -17.49 33.30 0.23
CA ARG A 145 -16.29 32.78 0.90
C ARG A 145 -15.92 33.78 2.00
N PRO A 146 -16.07 33.49 3.30
CA PRO A 146 -15.39 34.27 4.31
C PRO A 146 -13.96 33.75 4.38
N SER A 147 -13.04 34.61 3.96
CA SER A 147 -11.64 34.58 4.34
C SER A 147 -11.50 34.53 5.86
N ARG A 148 -10.83 33.50 6.38
CA ARG A 148 -10.19 33.61 7.70
C ARG A 148 -8.68 33.56 7.53
N SER A 149 -8.10 34.68 7.94
CA SER A 149 -6.71 35.07 7.87
C SER A 149 -5.80 34.14 8.66
N SER A 150 -4.65 33.91 8.05
CA SER A 150 -3.38 33.49 8.62
C SER A 150 -3.01 34.17 9.94
N SER A 151 -2.62 33.37 10.93
CA SER A 151 -1.58 33.54 11.97
C SER A 151 -1.73 32.27 12.84
N ASP A 152 -0.85 31.27 12.81
CA ASP A 152 0.49 31.35 13.36
C ASP A 152 1.49 30.41 12.67
N LYS A 153 2.71 30.91 12.58
CA LYS A 153 3.93 30.19 12.21
C LYS A 153 4.30 29.24 13.35
N ASN A 154 4.55 27.97 13.03
CA ASN A 154 5.76 27.24 13.44
C ASN A 154 5.71 25.81 12.87
N SER A 155 6.25 25.68 11.67
CA SER A 155 6.75 24.42 11.14
C SER A 155 7.99 24.00 11.94
N ALA A 156 8.09 22.70 12.20
CA ALA A 156 9.27 21.99 12.71
C ALA A 156 9.58 22.08 14.22
N SER A 157 8.76 21.48 15.08
CA SER A 157 9.24 20.94 16.38
C SER A 157 8.19 20.12 17.16
N TYR A 158 7.53 19.11 16.56
CA TYR A 158 6.71 18.16 17.33
C TYR A 158 6.79 16.75 16.74
N LEU A 159 8.00 16.18 16.68
CA LEU A 159 8.25 14.77 16.39
C LEU A 159 9.02 14.07 17.53
N SER A 160 8.71 14.47 18.77
CA SER A 160 9.15 13.72 19.95
C SER A 160 7.97 13.57 20.91
N ASN A 161 7.82 12.34 21.42
CA ASN A 161 6.94 11.93 22.52
C ASN A 161 5.53 11.45 22.16
N ASN A 162 5.44 10.38 21.36
CA ASN A 162 4.37 9.38 21.48
C ASN A 162 4.83 8.02 20.95
N PHE A 163 6.03 7.60 21.36
CA PHE A 163 6.63 6.34 20.90
C PHE A 163 6.38 5.14 21.82
N GLU A 164 5.96 5.36 23.06
CA GLU A 164 5.61 4.30 24.00
C GLU A 164 4.30 4.63 24.69
N ASN A 165 3.29 3.79 24.43
CA ASN A 165 2.18 3.42 25.33
C ASN A 165 0.99 2.93 24.50
N SER A 166 0.99 1.63 24.25
CA SER A 166 -0.25 0.89 23.98
C SER A 166 -0.02 -0.59 24.25
N ILE A 167 0.38 -0.94 25.49
CA ILE A 167 0.14 -2.23 26.13
C ILE A 167 0.08 -2.00 27.65
N SER A 168 -0.97 -2.56 28.29
CA SER A 168 -1.32 -2.56 29.74
C SER A 168 -1.97 -1.27 30.27
N SER A 169 -3.19 -1.26 30.83
CA SER A 169 -3.78 -2.24 31.76
C SER A 169 -5.33 -2.29 31.66
N LYS A 170 -5.87 -3.51 31.81
CA LYS A 170 -7.29 -3.82 32.02
C LYS A 170 -7.78 -3.27 33.38
N ASN A 171 -8.97 -2.67 33.41
CA ASN A 171 -10.03 -2.89 34.43
C ASN A 171 -11.15 -1.83 34.32
N ARG A 172 -12.29 -2.18 33.72
CA ARG A 172 -13.60 -1.75 34.24
C ARG A 172 -14.70 -2.67 33.70
N LYS A 173 -15.44 -3.23 34.66
CA LYS A 173 -16.57 -4.16 34.48
C LYS A 173 -17.72 -3.48 33.74
N GLU A 174 -18.21 -4.19 32.73
CA GLU A 174 -19.63 -4.48 32.44
C GLU A 174 -20.67 -3.43 32.84
N ASN A 175 -21.15 -2.70 31.84
CA ASN A 175 -22.52 -2.21 31.73
C ASN A 175 -22.85 -2.20 30.23
N ASP A 176 -23.40 -3.32 29.76
CA ASP A 176 -23.85 -3.55 28.40
C ASP A 176 -25.10 -2.71 28.08
N VAL A 177 -24.87 -1.44 27.77
CA VAL A 177 -25.71 -0.74 26.79
C VAL A 177 -25.00 -0.96 25.46
N LYS A 178 -25.63 -1.73 24.56
CA LYS A 178 -25.22 -1.95 23.17
C LYS A 178 -24.93 -0.62 22.49
N LYS A 179 -23.70 -0.12 22.63
CA LYS A 179 -23.17 1.01 21.89
C LYS A 179 -22.86 0.47 20.51
N ILE A 180 -23.89 0.42 19.66
CA ILE A 180 -23.75 0.15 18.24
C ILE A 180 -22.59 1.04 17.77
N ASN A 181 -21.53 0.40 17.32
CA ASN A 181 -20.31 1.06 16.88
C ASN A 181 -20.65 1.81 15.58
N ARG A 182 -21.11 3.06 15.73
CA ARG A 182 -21.59 3.94 14.66
C ARG A 182 -20.53 4.30 13.60
N ASN A 183 -19.31 3.77 13.71
CA ASN A 183 -18.19 4.15 12.83
C ASN A 183 -17.73 3.02 11.89
N LYS A 184 -18.50 1.94 11.74
CA LYS A 184 -18.24 0.94 10.68
C LYS A 184 -19.14 1.21 9.49
N LEU A 185 -18.87 2.32 8.79
CA LEU A 185 -19.37 2.53 7.44
C LEU A 185 -18.85 1.36 6.59
N ASN A 186 -19.77 0.52 6.13
CA ASN A 186 -19.46 -0.64 5.32
C ASN A 186 -19.66 -0.25 3.86
N PHE A 187 -18.66 -0.52 3.02
CA PHE A 187 -18.85 -0.51 1.58
C PHE A 187 -19.84 -1.60 1.20
N VAL A 188 -20.80 -1.25 0.36
CA VAL A 188 -21.70 -2.22 -0.24
C VAL A 188 -21.24 -2.41 -1.68
N PRO A 189 -20.95 -3.65 -2.11
CA PRO A 189 -20.67 -3.93 -3.52
C PRO A 189 -21.84 -3.47 -4.38
N VAL A 190 -21.56 -2.85 -5.53
CA VAL A 190 -22.59 -2.43 -6.48
C VAL A 190 -23.36 -3.62 -7.04
N ASP A 191 -22.68 -4.75 -7.19
CA ASP A 191 -23.27 -6.02 -7.61
C ASP A 191 -23.37 -6.95 -6.39
N GLU A 192 -24.61 -7.34 -6.07
CA GLU A 192 -24.96 -8.14 -4.89
C GLU A 192 -24.36 -9.56 -4.92
N SER A 193 -23.95 -10.05 -6.10
CA SER A 193 -23.27 -11.35 -6.23
C SER A 193 -21.81 -11.31 -5.80
N HIS A 194 -21.22 -10.11 -5.68
CA HIS A 194 -19.86 -9.94 -5.21
C HIS A 194 -19.75 -9.98 -3.69
N LYS A 195 -18.64 -10.55 -3.21
CA LYS A 195 -18.33 -10.60 -1.79
C LYS A 195 -18.04 -9.19 -1.26
N ILE A 196 -18.46 -8.93 -0.02
CA ILE A 196 -18.12 -7.68 0.69
C ILE A 196 -16.60 -7.59 0.82
N PRO A 197 -15.98 -6.45 0.42
CA PRO A 197 -14.53 -6.30 0.43
C PRO A 197 -13.96 -6.34 1.85
N THR A 198 -12.85 -7.05 2.01
CA THR A 198 -12.09 -7.12 3.27
C THR A 198 -11.08 -5.98 3.36
N LYS A 199 -10.41 -5.80 4.51
CA LYS A 199 -9.34 -4.79 4.69
C LYS A 199 -8.11 -4.99 3.80
N LYS A 200 -7.99 -6.14 3.12
CA LYS A 200 -6.91 -6.43 2.17
C LYS A 200 -7.33 -6.19 0.72
N ASP A 201 -8.63 -6.00 0.47
CA ASP A 201 -9.15 -5.82 -0.88
C ASP A 201 -9.18 -4.33 -1.23
N MET A 202 -8.92 -4.04 -2.50
CA MET A 202 -9.03 -2.70 -3.04
C MET A 202 -10.43 -2.45 -3.57
N VAL A 203 -10.88 -1.21 -3.41
CA VAL A 203 -12.21 -0.76 -3.80
C VAL A 203 -12.15 0.50 -4.64
N TYR A 204 -13.14 0.70 -5.49
CA TYR A 204 -13.33 1.92 -6.28
C TYR A 204 -14.81 2.25 -6.40
N PHE A 205 -15.15 3.50 -6.67
CA PHE A 205 -16.55 3.96 -6.78
C PHE A 205 -16.85 4.69 -8.10
N GLN A 206 -15.81 5.03 -8.88
CA GLN A 206 -15.94 5.67 -10.18
C GLN A 206 -15.25 4.83 -11.24
N GLU A 207 -15.91 4.67 -12.38
CA GLU A 207 -15.33 3.99 -13.54
C GLU A 207 -14.10 4.76 -14.04
N SER A 208 -13.13 3.99 -14.53
CA SER A 208 -11.95 4.57 -15.15
C SER A 208 -12.32 5.20 -16.50
N PRO A 209 -11.76 6.36 -16.85
CA PRO A 209 -11.93 6.93 -18.18
C PRO A 209 -11.20 6.08 -19.24
N ASP A 210 -11.52 6.30 -20.51
CA ASP A 210 -10.70 5.78 -21.60
C ASP A 210 -9.35 6.53 -21.63
N PHE A 211 -8.26 5.77 -21.50
CA PHE A 211 -6.89 6.28 -21.51
C PHE A 211 -6.23 6.25 -22.90
N CYS A 212 -6.95 5.81 -23.95
CA CYS A 212 -6.38 5.70 -25.30
C CYS A 212 -6.06 7.05 -25.93
N THR A 213 -6.94 8.04 -25.74
CA THR A 213 -6.78 9.41 -26.27
C THR A 213 -6.35 10.37 -25.19
N THR A 214 -5.81 11.53 -25.59
CA THR A 214 -5.52 12.61 -24.65
C THR A 214 -6.80 13.05 -23.93
N SER A 215 -6.71 13.30 -22.63
CA SER A 215 -7.87 13.71 -21.84
C SER A 215 -8.45 15.04 -22.30
N THR A 216 -9.76 15.07 -22.52
CA THR A 216 -10.52 16.30 -22.77
C THR A 216 -10.93 17.00 -21.47
N ASN A 217 -10.81 16.32 -20.34
CA ASN A 217 -11.26 16.82 -19.04
C ASN A 217 -10.15 17.60 -18.34
N SER A 218 -10.38 18.89 -18.08
CA SER A 218 -9.45 19.76 -17.34
C SER A 218 -9.06 19.24 -15.95
N LYS A 219 -9.93 18.42 -15.32
CA LYS A 219 -9.68 17.82 -14.00
C LYS A 219 -8.65 16.69 -14.02
N TYR A 220 -8.55 15.96 -15.14
CA TYR A 220 -7.69 14.79 -15.26
C TYR A 220 -6.80 14.98 -16.47
N LYS A 221 -5.50 15.21 -16.26
CA LYS A 221 -4.54 15.37 -17.37
C LYS A 221 -3.81 14.05 -17.62
N PHE A 222 -4.12 13.39 -18.74
CA PHE A 222 -3.36 12.26 -19.26
C PHE A 222 -3.19 12.41 -20.78
N GLU A 223 -2.05 11.93 -21.29
CA GLU A 223 -1.60 12.21 -22.67
C GLU A 223 -2.16 11.24 -23.71
N GLY A 224 -2.69 10.09 -23.28
CA GLY A 224 -3.12 9.01 -24.16
C GLY A 224 -2.02 7.96 -24.36
N THR A 225 -2.18 7.10 -25.36
CA THR A 225 -1.18 6.05 -25.68
C THR A 225 -0.31 6.33 -26.90
N ARG A 226 -0.44 7.53 -27.51
CA ARG A 226 0.39 7.91 -28.66
C ARG A 226 1.87 8.01 -28.27
N GLY A 227 2.74 7.42 -29.08
CA GLY A 227 4.21 7.44 -28.87
C GLY A 227 4.70 6.47 -27.79
N ARG A 228 3.84 5.61 -27.24
CA ARG A 228 4.26 4.54 -26.33
C ARG A 228 4.74 3.33 -27.13
N GLU A 229 5.80 2.70 -26.64
CA GLU A 229 6.26 1.41 -27.17
C GLU A 229 5.18 0.34 -26.95
N CYS A 230 5.03 -0.53 -27.95
CA CYS A 230 4.12 -1.67 -27.90
C CYS A 230 4.77 -2.90 -28.53
N ASN A 231 4.33 -4.07 -28.10
CA ASN A 231 4.80 -5.34 -28.62
C ASN A 231 3.87 -5.80 -29.77
N ALA A 232 4.38 -5.85 -31.00
CA ALA A 232 3.58 -6.26 -32.15
C ALA A 232 3.17 -7.74 -32.14
N THR A 233 3.86 -8.57 -31.34
CA THR A 233 3.59 -10.02 -31.24
C THR A 233 2.68 -10.40 -30.08
N SER A 234 2.48 -9.53 -29.10
CA SER A 234 1.66 -9.80 -27.92
C SER A 234 0.18 -9.52 -28.19
N MET A 235 -0.70 -10.38 -27.65
CA MET A 235 -2.15 -10.16 -27.59
C MET A 235 -2.60 -9.62 -26.23
N GLU A 236 -1.67 -9.45 -25.28
CA GLU A 236 -1.95 -8.89 -23.96
C GLU A 236 -1.96 -7.35 -23.97
N ILE A 237 -2.04 -6.74 -22.79
CA ILE A 237 -2.16 -5.28 -22.62
C ILE A 237 -0.93 -4.54 -23.19
N ASP A 238 0.24 -5.18 -23.32
CA ASP A 238 1.43 -4.63 -23.98
C ASP A 238 1.39 -4.73 -25.52
N GLY A 239 0.44 -5.49 -26.05
CA GLY A 239 0.23 -5.72 -27.47
C GLY A 239 -0.14 -4.44 -28.23
N CYS A 240 0.42 -4.23 -29.41
CA CYS A 240 0.11 -3.05 -30.23
C CYS A 240 -1.39 -2.92 -30.58
N GLN A 241 -2.12 -4.04 -30.68
CA GLN A 241 -3.56 -4.02 -30.93
C GLN A 241 -4.33 -3.34 -29.78
N LEU A 242 -4.01 -3.67 -28.53
CA LEU A 242 -4.64 -3.11 -27.33
C LEU A 242 -4.06 -1.74 -26.97
N MET A 243 -2.73 -1.59 -26.94
CA MET A 243 -2.04 -0.34 -26.59
C MET A 243 -2.42 0.81 -27.53
N CYS A 244 -2.46 0.56 -28.84
CA CYS A 244 -2.78 1.58 -29.83
C CYS A 244 -4.29 1.69 -30.08
N ASN A 245 -5.11 0.84 -29.44
CA ASN A 245 -6.55 0.72 -29.65
C ASN A 245 -6.91 0.60 -31.14
N SER A 246 -6.20 -0.28 -31.85
CA SER A 246 -6.33 -0.51 -33.30
C SER A 246 -6.11 0.72 -34.22
N ARG A 247 -5.51 1.81 -33.73
CA ARG A 247 -5.19 3.02 -34.53
C ARG A 247 -3.94 2.88 -35.42
N GLY A 248 -3.30 1.72 -35.42
CA GLY A 248 -2.02 1.46 -36.08
C GLY A 248 -0.82 1.71 -35.17
N HIS A 249 0.35 1.22 -35.60
CA HIS A 249 1.64 1.42 -34.95
C HIS A 249 2.73 1.57 -36.01
N GLU A 250 3.79 2.30 -35.67
CA GLU A 250 4.99 2.45 -36.50
C GLU A 250 6.10 1.57 -35.89
N THR A 251 6.84 0.86 -36.74
CA THR A 251 7.94 0.00 -36.31
C THR A 251 9.25 0.70 -36.59
N GLU A 252 9.97 1.07 -35.53
CA GLU A 252 11.32 1.59 -35.63
C GLU A 252 12.33 0.50 -35.24
N THR A 253 13.42 0.40 -35.99
CA THR A 253 14.55 -0.47 -35.64
C THR A 253 15.73 0.40 -35.25
N TYR A 254 16.32 0.13 -34.07
CA TYR A 254 17.47 0.86 -33.56
C TYR A 254 18.57 -0.10 -33.11
N ILE A 255 19.82 0.32 -33.30
CA ILE A 255 20.99 -0.44 -32.84
C ILE A 255 21.21 -0.10 -31.36
N HIS A 256 21.10 -1.09 -30.49
CA HIS A 256 21.38 -0.93 -29.05
C HIS A 256 22.73 -1.56 -28.71
N GLU A 257 23.66 -0.75 -28.19
CA GLU A 257 24.92 -1.27 -27.66
C GLU A 257 24.66 -2.01 -26.35
N LYS A 258 25.13 -3.25 -26.25
CA LYS A 258 25.04 -4.03 -25.02
C LYS A 258 26.37 -4.69 -24.72
N THR A 259 26.70 -4.78 -23.43
CA THR A 259 27.86 -5.54 -23.00
C THR A 259 27.68 -7.00 -23.40
N CYS A 260 28.65 -7.54 -24.14
CA CYS A 260 28.65 -8.93 -24.58
C CYS A 260 30.06 -9.52 -24.43
N ARG A 261 30.16 -10.86 -24.42
CA ARG A 261 31.43 -11.59 -24.24
C ARG A 261 32.12 -11.30 -22.90
N CYS A 262 31.35 -11.12 -21.84
CA CYS A 262 31.89 -10.98 -20.49
C CYS A 262 32.65 -12.26 -20.09
N SER A 263 33.93 -12.13 -19.74
CA SER A 263 34.70 -13.19 -19.06
C SER A 263 34.61 -12.99 -17.55
N TYR A 264 34.53 -14.11 -16.82
CA TYR A 264 34.58 -14.11 -15.36
C TYR A 264 36.00 -14.49 -14.93
N GLU A 265 36.64 -13.65 -14.13
CA GLU A 265 37.93 -13.95 -13.49
C GLU A 265 37.72 -14.06 -11.98
N TRP A 266 38.07 -15.21 -11.40
CA TRP A 266 38.14 -15.38 -9.94
C TRP A 266 39.39 -14.66 -9.42
N CYS A 267 39.22 -13.77 -8.45
CA CYS A 267 40.30 -13.16 -7.68
C CYS A 267 40.34 -13.69 -6.24
#